data_AF-A0A4Z0EJB7-F1
#
_entry.id   AF-A0A4Z0EJB7-F1
#
_cell.length_a   1.000
_cell.length_b   1.000
_cell.length_c   1.000
_cell.angle_alpha   90.00
_cell.angle_beta   90.00
_cell.angle_gamma   90.00
#
_symmetry.space_group_name_H-M   'P 1'
#
loop_
_entity.id
_entity.type
_entity.pdbx_description
1 polymer ?
#
loop_
_entity_poly.entity_id
_entity_poly.type
_entity_poly.pdbx_seq_one_letter_code
_entity_poly.pdbx_strand_id
1 'polypeptide(L)'
;MSITKPELSALLASAHRVPERERIAAFLRDPATQIIENPFAATRAAAARNTWAGRGFDFRVMGVEAAGLSDLLSALAELPASEPLVEEVARSGPHTASIVLNGDRSRVVGAALYGKPGTSLPHFVTPRPRRRAAASTQLDLFADAG
;
A
#
# COMPACT_ATOMS: atom_id res chain seq x y z
N MET A 1 5.86 -9.55 17.28
CA MET A 1 5.20 -10.45 16.31
C MET A 1 5.40 -9.87 14.92
N SER A 2 5.67 -10.72 13.93
CA SER A 2 5.72 -10.33 12.51
C SER A 2 4.30 -10.23 11.97
N ILE A 3 4.01 -9.17 11.20
CA ILE A 3 2.72 -9.04 10.52
C ILE A 3 2.68 -9.98 9.30
N THR A 4 1.54 -10.61 9.06
CA THR A 4 1.36 -11.49 7.90
C THR A 4 0.97 -10.69 6.65
N LYS A 5 1.14 -11.28 5.45
CA LYS A 5 0.77 -10.64 4.17
C LYS A 5 -0.73 -10.26 4.10
N PRO A 6 -1.68 -11.13 4.49
CA PRO A 6 -3.10 -10.76 4.52
C PRO A 6 -3.40 -9.62 5.50
N GLU A 7 -2.81 -9.65 6.70
CA GLU A 7 -2.99 -8.58 7.70
C GLU A 7 -2.46 -7.24 7.20
N LEU A 8 -1.24 -7.23 6.64
CA LEU A 8 -0.63 -6.02 6.08
C LEU A 8 -1.46 -5.48 4.90
N SER A 9 -1.96 -6.35 4.03
CA SER A 9 -2.84 -5.93 2.93
C SER A 9 -4.16 -5.33 3.43
N ALA A 10 -4.76 -5.91 4.48
CA ALA A 10 -6.01 -5.41 5.04
C ALA A 10 -5.80 -4.06 5.74
N LEU A 11 -4.72 -3.93 6.51
CA LEU A 11 -4.34 -2.70 7.18
C LEU A 11 -4.05 -1.57 6.19
N LEU A 12 -3.42 -1.90 5.05
CA LEU A 12 -3.17 -0.92 3.99
C LEU A 12 -4.47 -0.49 3.31
N ALA A 13 -5.37 -1.42 2.98
CA ALA A 13 -6.65 -1.09 2.36
C ALA A 13 -7.50 -0.12 3.20
N SER A 14 -7.45 -0.22 4.54
CA SER A 14 -8.16 0.68 5.46
C SER A 14 -7.46 2.02 5.72
N ALA A 15 -6.21 2.20 5.28
CA ALA A 15 -5.42 3.41 5.51
C ALA A 15 -5.81 4.55 4.55
N HIS A 16 -7.01 5.13 4.69
CA HIS A 16 -7.57 6.13 3.76
C HIS A 16 -6.69 7.38 3.50
N ARG A 17 -5.75 7.69 4.40
CA ARG A 17 -4.78 8.79 4.25
C ARG A 17 -3.61 8.46 3.32
N VAL A 18 -3.48 7.21 2.88
CA VAL A 18 -2.50 6.77 1.90
C VAL A 18 -3.19 6.68 0.53
N PRO A 19 -2.89 7.60 -0.42
CA PRO A 19 -3.61 7.65 -1.70
C PRO A 19 -3.45 6.36 -2.52
N GLU A 20 -2.22 5.84 -2.63
CA GLU A 20 -1.88 4.64 -3.41
C GLU A 20 -2.22 3.32 -2.71
N ARG A 21 -2.92 3.37 -1.57
CA ARG A 21 -3.16 2.19 -0.72
C ARG A 21 -3.80 1.02 -1.45
N GLU A 22 -4.75 1.27 -2.35
CA GLU A 22 -5.48 0.20 -3.05
C GLU A 22 -4.58 -0.53 -4.04
N ARG A 23 -3.73 0.23 -4.75
CA ARG A 23 -2.75 -0.31 -5.70
C ARG A 23 -1.71 -1.17 -4.99
N ILE A 24 -1.18 -0.67 -3.88
CA ILE A 24 -0.16 -1.39 -3.10
C ILE A 24 -0.78 -2.58 -2.36
N ALA A 25 -2.02 -2.47 -1.88
CA ALA A 25 -2.74 -3.60 -1.29
C ALA A 25 -3.04 -4.69 -2.34
N ALA A 26 -3.35 -4.30 -3.59
CA ALA A 26 -3.48 -5.25 -4.69
C ALA A 26 -2.15 -5.95 -5.01
N PHE A 27 -1.03 -5.22 -5.00
CA PHE A 27 0.32 -5.82 -5.11
C PHE A 27 0.56 -6.86 -4.00
N LEU A 28 0.20 -6.57 -2.75
CA LEU A 28 0.35 -7.52 -1.63
C LEU A 28 -0.54 -8.77 -1.77
N ARG A 29 -1.74 -8.62 -2.33
CA ARG A 29 -2.66 -9.76 -2.57
C ARG A 29 -2.18 -10.69 -3.68
N ASP A 30 -1.33 -10.21 -4.57
CA ASP A 30 -0.76 -11.05 -5.62
C ASP A 30 -0.03 -12.27 -5.02
N PRO A 31 -0.30 -13.50 -5.48
CA PRO A 31 0.34 -14.70 -4.95
C PRO A 31 1.86 -14.70 -5.08
N ALA A 32 2.43 -14.07 -6.12
CA ALA A 32 3.87 -13.98 -6.34
C ALA A 32 4.56 -12.98 -5.40
N THR A 33 3.80 -12.09 -4.76
CA THR A 33 4.34 -11.13 -3.79
C THR A 33 4.62 -11.80 -2.45
N GLN A 34 5.84 -11.62 -1.95
CA GLN A 34 6.30 -12.14 -0.67
C GLN A 34 6.75 -10.99 0.23
N ILE A 35 6.40 -11.06 1.53
CA ILE A 35 7.06 -10.23 2.54
C ILE A 35 8.46 -10.81 2.73
N ILE A 36 9.47 -9.97 2.63
CA ILE A 36 10.84 -10.34 2.89
C ILE A 36 11.23 -9.97 4.33
N GLU A 37 12.09 -10.78 4.93
CA GLU A 37 12.64 -10.46 6.24
C GLU A 37 13.52 -9.20 6.14
N ASN A 38 13.23 -8.22 7.00
CA ASN A 38 14.00 -7.00 7.12
C ASN A 38 14.60 -6.90 8.54
N PRO A 39 15.89 -7.27 8.73
CA PRO A 39 16.52 -7.22 10.05
C PRO A 39 16.67 -5.78 10.59
N PHE A 40 16.48 -4.77 9.74
CA PHE A 40 16.54 -3.34 10.07
C PHE A 40 15.17 -2.66 9.94
N ALA A 41 14.09 -3.42 10.14
CA ALA A 41 12.73 -2.89 10.02
C ALA A 41 12.43 -1.77 11.02
N ALA A 42 12.94 -1.88 12.25
CA ALA A 42 12.72 -0.86 13.28
C ALA A 42 13.53 0.40 12.99
N THR A 43 12.86 1.55 12.99
CA THR A 43 13.49 2.85 12.74
C THR A 43 12.79 3.97 13.50
N ARG A 44 13.27 5.20 13.36
CA ARG A 44 12.62 6.43 13.84
C ARG A 44 12.24 7.31 12.67
N ALA A 45 11.21 8.13 12.82
CA ALA A 45 10.74 9.03 11.76
C ALA A 45 11.85 9.89 11.16
N ALA A 46 12.76 10.45 11.95
CA ALA A 46 13.88 11.23 11.41
C ALA A 46 14.81 10.40 10.49
N ALA A 47 15.13 9.17 10.89
CA ALA A 47 15.97 8.28 10.09
C ALA A 47 15.22 7.81 8.82
N ALA A 48 13.95 7.44 8.94
CA ALA A 48 13.11 7.09 7.80
C ALA A 48 13.01 8.24 6.79
N ARG A 49 12.79 9.48 7.25
CA ARG A 49 12.78 10.68 6.39
C ARG A 49 14.05 10.82 5.58
N ASN A 50 15.21 10.74 6.24
CA ASN A 50 16.50 10.90 5.57
C ASN A 50 16.73 9.79 4.53
N THR A 51 16.46 8.55 4.90
CA THR A 51 16.57 7.39 3.99
C THR A 51 15.66 7.55 2.77
N TRP A 52 14.39 7.91 2.98
CA TRP A 52 13.43 8.05 1.88
C TRP A 52 13.67 9.28 1.03
N ALA A 53 14.16 10.39 1.60
CA ALA A 53 14.56 11.55 0.83
C ALA A 53 15.74 11.21 -0.10
N GLY A 54 16.76 10.50 0.41
CA GLY A 54 17.87 9.98 -0.39
C GLY A 54 17.39 9.03 -1.50
N ARG A 55 16.58 8.02 -1.16
CA ARG A 55 15.97 7.12 -2.15
C ARG A 55 15.17 7.88 -3.22
N GLY A 56 14.42 8.91 -2.82
CA GLY A 56 13.64 9.71 -3.75
C GLY A 56 14.51 10.49 -4.75
N PHE A 57 15.66 10.99 -4.31
CA PHE A 57 16.66 11.57 -5.20
C PHE A 57 17.22 10.51 -6.16
N ASP A 58 17.66 9.36 -5.64
CA ASP A 58 18.23 8.27 -6.43
C ASP A 58 17.24 7.73 -7.48
N PHE A 59 15.97 7.56 -7.09
CA PHE A 59 14.91 7.10 -8.00
C PHE A 59 14.72 8.05 -9.17
N ARG A 60 14.75 9.37 -8.90
CA ARG A 60 14.67 10.38 -9.96
C ARG A 60 15.88 10.29 -10.91
N VAL A 61 17.10 10.20 -10.36
CA VAL A 61 18.33 10.12 -11.16
C VAL A 61 18.36 8.87 -12.02
N MET A 62 17.91 7.74 -11.48
CA MET A 62 17.93 6.45 -12.18
C MET A 62 16.69 6.18 -13.04
N GLY A 63 15.72 7.10 -13.11
CA GLY A 63 14.47 6.89 -13.84
C GLY A 63 13.65 5.71 -13.30
N VAL A 64 13.62 5.54 -11.98
CA VAL A 64 12.77 4.56 -11.30
C VAL A 64 11.35 5.10 -11.21
N GLU A 65 10.38 4.34 -11.72
CA GLU A 65 8.97 4.63 -11.49
C GLU A 65 8.57 4.24 -10.06
N ALA A 66 7.93 5.17 -9.35
CA ALA A 66 7.48 4.98 -7.97
C ALA A 66 6.07 5.57 -7.77
N ALA A 67 5.21 4.80 -7.12
CA ALA A 67 3.89 5.21 -6.67
C ALA A 67 3.92 5.41 -5.13
N GLY A 68 3.31 6.49 -4.64
CA GLY A 68 3.16 6.77 -3.21
C GLY A 68 4.39 7.38 -2.53
N LEU A 69 5.50 7.58 -3.26
CA LEU A 69 6.74 8.14 -2.70
C LEU A 69 6.54 9.55 -2.13
N SER A 70 5.89 10.44 -2.88
CA SER A 70 5.67 11.81 -2.41
C SER A 70 4.80 11.84 -1.16
N ASP A 71 3.75 11.03 -1.12
CA ASP A 71 2.85 10.94 0.03
C ASP A 71 3.55 10.35 1.25
N LEU A 72 4.40 9.34 1.04
CA LEU A 72 5.24 8.78 2.10
C LEU A 72 6.19 9.84 2.69
N LEU A 73 6.86 10.63 1.83
CA LEU A 73 7.76 11.70 2.30
C LEU A 73 7.01 12.75 3.11
N SER A 74 5.84 13.18 2.65
CA SER A 74 4.98 14.12 3.38
C SER A 74 4.52 13.54 4.72
N ALA A 75 4.02 12.30 4.73
CA ALA A 75 3.56 11.65 5.97
C ALA A 75 4.69 11.51 7.00
N LEU A 76 5.91 11.19 6.55
CA LEU A 76 7.08 11.13 7.44
C LEU A 76 7.49 12.52 7.94
N ALA A 77 7.35 13.58 7.14
CA ALA A 77 7.62 14.98 7.52
C ALA A 77 6.74 15.47 8.66
N GLU A 78 5.49 15.00 8.72
CA GLU A 78 4.51 15.38 9.75
C GLU A 78 4.76 14.72 11.12
N LEU A 79 5.59 13.68 11.18
CA LEU A 79 5.83 12.94 12.42
C LEU A 79 6.91 13.57 13.32
N PRO A 80 6.76 13.48 14.66
CA PRO A 80 7.83 13.78 15.60
C PRO A 80 9.10 13.00 15.28
N ALA A 81 10.27 13.63 15.37
CA ALA A 81 11.54 13.02 14.98
C ALA A 81 11.83 11.66 15.66
N SER A 82 11.41 11.52 16.92
CA SER A 82 11.60 10.32 17.74
C SER A 82 10.54 9.25 17.56
N GLU A 83 9.49 9.49 16.78
CA GLU A 83 8.38 8.55 16.58
C GLU A 83 8.92 7.18 16.12
N PRO A 84 8.64 6.09 16.86
CA PRO A 84 9.06 4.75 16.47
C PRO A 84 8.26 4.25 15.27
N LEU A 85 8.96 3.68 14.29
CA LEU A 85 8.37 3.15 13.06
C LEU A 85 8.90 1.75 12.77
N VAL A 86 8.15 1.03 11.93
CA VAL A 86 8.57 -0.26 11.36
C VAL A 86 8.39 -0.22 9.84
N GLU A 87 9.40 -0.58 9.07
CA GLU A 87 9.30 -0.77 7.61
C GLU A 87 9.18 -2.26 7.28
N GLU A 88 7.99 -2.65 6.79
CA GLU A 88 7.74 -3.96 6.20
C GLU A 88 7.97 -3.88 4.69
N VAL A 89 8.70 -4.85 4.13
CA VAL A 89 9.08 -4.84 2.72
C VAL A 89 8.48 -6.06 2.03
N ALA A 90 7.82 -5.84 0.90
CA ALA A 90 7.29 -6.89 0.05
C ALA A 90 7.87 -6.80 -1.37
N ARG A 91 8.13 -7.95 -2.00
CA ARG A 91 8.72 -8.03 -3.34
C ARG A 91 7.98 -9.02 -4.23
N SER A 92 7.93 -8.68 -5.51
CA SER A 92 7.52 -9.57 -6.60
C SER A 92 8.30 -9.18 -7.86
N GLY A 93 9.12 -10.11 -8.36
CA GLY A 93 9.97 -9.85 -9.53
C GLY A 93 10.82 -8.56 -9.38
N PRO A 94 10.73 -7.60 -10.31
CA PRO A 94 11.49 -6.36 -10.27
C PRO A 94 10.85 -5.26 -9.39
N HIS A 95 9.72 -5.53 -8.74
CA HIS A 95 8.96 -4.54 -7.99
C HIS A 95 9.09 -4.77 -6.48
N THR A 96 9.19 -3.66 -5.75
CA THR A 96 9.27 -3.65 -4.29
C THR A 96 8.23 -2.67 -3.74
N ALA A 97 7.46 -3.12 -2.75
CA ALA A 97 6.65 -2.25 -1.91
C ALA A 97 7.31 -2.13 -0.53
N SER A 98 7.50 -0.91 -0.07
CA SER A 98 7.84 -0.62 1.32
C SER A 98 6.64 0.00 2.01
N ILE A 99 6.22 -0.59 3.12
CA ILE A 99 5.09 -0.15 3.92
C ILE A 99 5.62 0.28 5.28
N VAL A 100 5.48 1.56 5.60
CA VAL A 100 5.90 2.13 6.88
C VAL A 100 4.72 2.13 7.84
N LEU A 101 4.89 1.44 8.95
CA LEU A 101 3.95 1.32 10.05
C LEU A 101 4.45 2.11 11.26
N ASN A 102 3.56 2.41 12.19
CA ASN A 102 3.95 2.81 13.55
C ASN A 102 4.63 1.66 14.31
N GLY A 103 5.28 1.98 15.44
CA GLY A 103 6.13 1.04 16.18
C GLY A 103 5.47 -0.27 16.64
N ASP A 104 4.16 -0.25 16.90
CA ASP A 104 3.37 -1.42 17.30
C ASP A 104 2.74 -2.18 16.11
N ARG A 105 2.96 -1.71 14.87
CA ARG A 105 2.38 -2.24 13.63
C ARG A 105 0.85 -2.16 13.54
N SER A 106 0.20 -1.28 14.30
CA SER A 106 -1.26 -1.14 14.30
C SER A 106 -1.81 -0.19 13.23
N ARG A 107 -0.96 0.66 12.63
CA ARG A 107 -1.37 1.69 11.66
C ARG A 107 -0.32 1.89 10.58
N VAL A 108 -0.77 2.00 9.33
CA VAL A 108 0.08 2.45 8.22
C VAL A 108 0.27 3.96 8.30
N VAL A 109 1.53 4.38 8.30
CA VAL A 109 1.96 5.78 8.19
C VAL A 109 2.03 6.19 6.72
N GLY A 110 2.63 5.36 5.88
CA GLY A 110 2.77 5.62 4.45
C GLY A 110 3.30 4.38 3.72
N ALA A 111 3.27 4.40 2.40
CA ALA A 111 3.79 3.30 1.59
C ALA A 111 4.27 3.79 0.23
N ALA A 112 5.26 3.10 -0.32
CA ALA A 112 5.73 3.33 -1.69
C ALA A 112 5.90 2.00 -2.43
N LEU A 113 5.47 1.95 -3.69
CA LEU A 113 5.71 0.84 -4.61
C LEU A 113 6.59 1.33 -5.76
N TYR A 114 7.72 0.66 -5.99
CA TYR A 114 8.73 1.08 -6.96
C TYR A 114 9.30 -0.12 -7.72
N GLY A 115 9.73 0.14 -8.95
CA GLY A 115 10.40 -0.85 -9.81
C GLY A 115 11.93 -0.77 -9.74
N LYS A 116 12.59 -1.65 -10.50
CA LYS A 116 13.98 -1.43 -10.92
C LYS A 116 14.05 -0.28 -11.94
N PRO A 117 15.23 0.36 -12.13
CA PRO A 117 15.44 1.34 -13.20
C PRO A 117 14.95 0.82 -14.55
N GLY A 118 14.24 1.65 -15.31
CA GLY A 118 13.68 1.29 -16.63
C GLY A 118 12.53 0.28 -16.61
N THR A 119 12.01 -0.11 -15.44
CA THR A 119 10.87 -1.03 -15.32
C THR A 119 9.61 -0.28 -14.93
N SER A 120 8.57 -0.36 -15.76
CA SER A 120 7.26 0.22 -15.44
C SER A 120 6.59 -0.46 -14.25
N LEU A 121 5.81 0.29 -13.48
CA LEU A 121 5.03 -0.28 -12.40
C LEU A 121 3.84 -1.08 -12.92
N PRO A 122 3.47 -2.19 -12.24
CA PRO A 122 2.28 -2.94 -12.58
C PRO A 122 1.03 -2.06 -12.43
N HIS A 123 0.15 -2.15 -13.43
CA HIS A 123 -1.18 -1.55 -13.37
C HIS A 123 -2.11 -2.51 -12.62
N PHE A 124 -2.09 -2.45 -11.29
CA PHE A 124 -3.12 -3.13 -10.51
C PHE A 124 -4.41 -2.34 -10.63
N VAL A 125 -5.29 -2.76 -11.54
CA VAL A 125 -6.65 -2.24 -11.62
C VAL A 125 -7.44 -2.92 -10.51
N THR A 126 -7.80 -2.19 -9.45
CA THR A 126 -8.75 -2.71 -8.47
C THR A 126 -10.05 -3.05 -9.21
N PRO A 127 -10.53 -4.31 -9.20
CA PRO A 127 -11.83 -4.61 -9.78
C PRO A 127 -12.87 -3.78 -9.03
N ARG A 128 -13.50 -2.81 -9.70
CA ARG A 128 -14.65 -2.10 -9.11
C ARG A 128 -15.64 -3.18 -8.67
N PRO A 129 -16.17 -3.13 -7.44
CA PRO A 129 -17.23 -4.05 -7.05
C PRO A 129 -18.38 -3.85 -8.03
N ARG A 130 -18.65 -4.86 -8.87
CA ARG A 130 -19.88 -4.90 -9.66
C ARG A 130 -21.00 -4.87 -8.63
N ARG A 131 -21.69 -3.74 -8.50
CA ARG A 131 -22.98 -3.68 -7.82
C ARG A 131 -23.80 -4.82 -8.43
N ARG A 132 -23.98 -5.91 -7.69
CA ARG A 132 -25.06 -6.85 -7.98
C ARG A 132 -26.30 -5.99 -7.86
N ALA A 133 -26.89 -5.61 -8.98
CA ALA A 133 -28.25 -5.11 -8.99
C ALA A 133 -29.04 -6.17 -8.21
N ALA A 134 -29.54 -5.80 -7.04
CA ALA A 134 -30.52 -6.61 -6.37
C ALA A 134 -31.65 -6.74 -7.40
N ALA A 135 -31.87 -7.96 -7.89
CA ALA A 135 -33.06 -8.25 -8.64
C ALA A 135 -34.21 -7.98 -7.66
N SER A 136 -34.80 -6.79 -7.78
CA SER A 136 -36.08 -6.47 -7.19
C SER A 136 -37.05 -7.47 -7.80
N THR A 137 -37.36 -8.52 -7.06
CA THR A 137 -38.50 -9.39 -7.28
C THR A 137 -39.72 -8.48 -7.30
N GLN A 138 -40.09 -8.05 -8.50
CA GLN A 138 -41.32 -7.32 -8.75
C GLN A 138 -42.44 -8.31 -8.47
N LEU A 139 -43.07 -8.15 -7.31
CA LEU A 139 -44.35 -8.78 -7.00
C LEU A 139 -45.34 -8.24 -8.04
N ASP A 140 -45.71 -9.09 -9.01
CA ASP A 140 -46.95 -8.90 -9.75
C ASP A 140 -48.11 -9.11 -8.78
N LEU A 141 -48.49 -8.02 -8.11
CA LEU A 141 -49.83 -7.85 -7.56
C LEU A 141 -50.61 -7.01 -8.59
N PHE A 142 -51.78 -7.51 -8.96
CA PHE A 142 -52.84 -6.89 -9.78
C PHE A 142 -52.84 -7.18 -11.29
N ALA A 143 -53.47 -8.30 -11.66
CA ALA A 143 -54.48 -8.48 -12.72
C ALA A 143 -54.89 -9.98 -12.69
N ASP A 144 -56.15 -10.42 -12.66
CA ASP A 144 -57.38 -9.80 -13.12
C ASP A 144 -58.57 -10.35 -12.33
N ALA A 145 -59.58 -9.51 -12.14
CA ALA A 145 -60.93 -9.92 -11.78
C ALA A 145 -61.64 -10.34 -13.07
N GLY A 146 -62.28 -11.51 -13.06
CA GLY A 146 -63.13 -12.01 -14.13
C GLY A 146 -63.85 -13.27 -13.70
#